data_AF-A0A3N9NBM0-F1
#
_entry.id   AF-A0A3N9NBM0-F1
#
_cell.length_a   1.000
_cell.length_b   1.000
_cell.length_c   1.000
_cell.angle_alpha   90.00
_cell.angle_beta   90.00
_cell.angle_gamma   90.00
#
_symmetry.space_group_name_H-M   'P 1'
#
loop_
_entity.id
_entity.type
_entity.pdbx_description
1 polymer ?
#
loop_
_entity_poly.entity_id
_entity_poly.type
_entity_poly.pdbx_seq_one_letter_code
_entity_poly.pdbx_strand_id
1 'polypeptide(L)'
;MSFLSSIAVVVATRLGYKIAEKKKWLPSSVYHQLTLAKLRDGNLRDAIRLNHIALQKKPNYEKALIVQDVIAMQRDALFSRLTHDINQETVAIQDIAIVNRVLSRQLFRAKIVAHFNKFLPWILLFFNIFLYLLAYFFFVVGSDAVAGSLLSAGAIGCTVLIVALFRFMNDLQIRNSLQQKELSTAQRSKAQELNLHKRRLRELQSQLTQTRYQLRI
;
A
#
# COMPACT_ATOMS: atom_id res chain seq x y z
N MET A 1 -56.80 38.86 -5.88
CA MET A 1 -55.88 38.77 -7.04
C MET A 1 -54.52 39.42 -6.71
N SER A 2 -53.64 38.76 -5.93
CA SER A 2 -52.33 39.37 -5.58
C SER A 2 -51.17 38.37 -5.41
N PHE A 3 -51.44 37.09 -5.17
CA PHE A 3 -50.38 36.09 -4.99
C PHE A 3 -49.59 35.77 -6.27
N LEU A 4 -50.26 35.71 -7.43
CA LEU A 4 -49.61 35.40 -8.70
C LEU A 4 -48.68 36.53 -9.18
N SER A 5 -49.01 37.80 -8.92
CA SER A 5 -48.13 38.92 -9.28
C SER A 5 -46.89 38.99 -8.38
N SER A 6 -47.03 38.71 -7.08
CA SER A 6 -45.89 38.64 -6.15
C SER A 6 -44.91 37.52 -6.51
N ILE A 7 -45.41 36.33 -6.90
CA ILE A 7 -44.54 35.23 -7.35
C ILE A 7 -43.82 35.59 -8.65
N ALA A 8 -44.52 36.20 -9.61
CA ALA A 8 -43.91 36.63 -10.87
C ALA A 8 -42.80 37.68 -10.67
N VAL A 9 -42.99 38.65 -9.76
CA VAL A 9 -41.98 39.66 -9.41
C VAL A 9 -40.76 39.02 -8.73
N VAL A 10 -40.96 38.05 -7.84
CA VAL A 10 -39.87 37.31 -7.19
C VAL A 10 -39.08 36.46 -8.19
N VAL A 11 -39.75 35.85 -9.17
CA VAL A 11 -39.08 35.07 -10.22
C VAL A 11 -38.31 35.99 -11.17
N ALA A 12 -38.90 37.12 -11.58
CA ALA A 12 -38.25 38.10 -12.45
C ALA A 12 -37.01 38.72 -11.81
N THR A 13 -37.07 39.06 -10.51
CA THR A 13 -35.93 39.60 -9.76
C THR A 13 -34.81 38.57 -9.60
N ARG A 14 -35.14 37.30 -9.32
CA ARG A 14 -34.14 36.21 -9.28
C ARG A 14 -33.45 35.99 -10.64
N LEU A 15 -34.20 36.05 -11.73
CA LEU A 15 -33.66 35.93 -13.08
C LEU A 15 -32.77 37.13 -13.44
N GLY A 16 -33.23 38.35 -13.14
CA GLY A 16 -32.46 39.57 -13.34
C GLY A 16 -31.13 39.56 -12.57
N TYR A 17 -31.16 39.07 -11.31
CA TYR A 17 -29.96 38.93 -10.49
C TYR A 17 -28.95 37.94 -11.11
N LYS A 18 -29.41 36.78 -11.59
CA LYS A 18 -28.55 35.78 -12.27
C LYS A 18 -27.91 36.34 -13.55
N ILE A 19 -28.65 37.13 -14.32
CA ILE A 19 -28.14 37.76 -15.54
C ILE A 19 -27.10 38.83 -15.19
N ALA A 20 -27.39 39.67 -14.19
CA ALA A 20 -26.48 40.72 -13.72
C ALA A 20 -25.17 40.15 -13.16
N GLU A 21 -25.23 39.03 -12.44
CA GLU A 21 -24.06 38.29 -11.97
C GLU A 21 -23.22 37.78 -13.14
N LYS A 22 -23.85 37.14 -14.14
CA LYS A 22 -23.16 36.61 -15.34
C LYS A 22 -22.47 37.71 -16.14
N LYS A 23 -23.07 38.90 -16.20
CA LYS A 23 -22.51 40.08 -16.90
C LYS A 23 -21.56 40.92 -16.04
N LYS A 24 -21.28 40.51 -14.81
CA LYS A 24 -20.44 41.24 -13.84
C LYS A 24 -20.96 42.65 -13.51
N TRP A 25 -22.27 42.88 -13.52
CA TRP A 25 -22.86 44.23 -13.33
C TRP A 25 -23.11 44.63 -11.87
N LEU A 26 -23.11 43.67 -10.95
CA LEU A 26 -23.31 43.94 -9.52
C LEU A 26 -22.20 44.83 -8.91
N PRO A 27 -22.47 45.53 -7.80
CA PRO A 27 -21.44 46.30 -7.08
C PRO A 27 -20.47 45.39 -6.32
N SER A 28 -19.27 45.91 -6.01
CA SER A 28 -18.19 45.16 -5.33
C SER A 28 -18.63 44.56 -3.97
N SER A 29 -19.48 45.26 -3.21
CA SER A 29 -20.03 44.80 -1.94
C SER A 29 -20.84 43.50 -2.07
N VAL A 30 -21.60 43.35 -3.15
CA VAL A 30 -22.43 42.17 -3.41
C VAL A 30 -21.55 40.97 -3.79
N TYR A 31 -20.50 41.18 -4.59
CA TYR A 31 -19.52 40.11 -4.87
C TYR A 31 -18.81 39.64 -3.60
N HIS A 32 -18.45 40.55 -2.70
CA HIS A 32 -17.87 40.16 -1.41
C HIS A 32 -18.83 39.32 -0.55
N GLN A 33 -20.12 39.68 -0.49
CA GLN A 33 -21.12 38.85 0.20
C GLN A 33 -21.25 37.45 -0.42
N LEU A 34 -21.25 37.37 -1.76
CA LEU A 34 -21.27 36.08 -2.46
C LEU A 34 -19.99 35.28 -2.21
N THR A 35 -18.82 35.92 -2.15
CA THR A 35 -17.55 35.27 -1.79
C THR A 35 -17.63 34.65 -0.40
N LEU A 36 -18.14 35.39 0.60
CA LEU A 36 -18.31 34.89 1.96
C LEU A 36 -19.28 33.71 2.00
N ALA A 37 -20.38 33.76 1.25
CA ALA A 37 -21.30 32.63 1.12
C ALA A 37 -20.58 31.40 0.53
N LYS A 38 -19.80 31.57 -0.54
CA LYS A 38 -19.04 30.47 -1.15
C LYS A 38 -17.93 29.92 -0.27
N LEU A 39 -17.30 30.75 0.56
CA LEU A 39 -16.35 30.30 1.58
C LEU A 39 -17.02 29.46 2.66
N ARG A 40 -18.21 29.86 3.12
CA ARG A 40 -19.00 29.07 4.08
C ARG A 40 -19.44 27.74 3.51
N ASP A 41 -19.76 27.71 2.22
CA ASP A 41 -20.09 26.48 1.48
C ASP A 41 -18.86 25.60 1.16
N GLY A 42 -17.64 26.03 1.50
CA GLY A 42 -16.39 25.30 1.21
C GLY A 42 -15.96 25.33 -0.27
N ASN A 43 -16.63 26.12 -1.12
CA ASN A 43 -16.30 26.25 -2.53
C ASN A 43 -15.24 27.34 -2.75
N LEU A 44 -13.98 26.96 -2.53
CA LEU A 44 -12.83 27.87 -2.60
C LEU A 44 -12.64 28.49 -3.99
N ARG A 45 -12.90 27.73 -5.06
CA ARG A 45 -12.69 28.17 -6.44
C ARG A 45 -13.61 29.33 -6.81
N ASP A 46 -14.92 29.19 -6.52
CA ASP A 46 -15.87 30.27 -6.80
C ASP A 46 -15.63 31.47 -5.88
N ALA A 47 -15.22 31.23 -4.63
CA ALA A 47 -14.82 32.30 -3.72
C ALA A 47 -13.63 33.12 -4.26
N ILE A 48 -12.56 32.49 -4.74
CA ILE A 48 -11.42 33.16 -5.40
C ILE A 48 -11.92 34.03 -6.56
N ARG A 49 -12.72 33.44 -7.45
CA ARG A 49 -13.23 34.13 -8.64
C ARG A 49 -14.06 35.36 -8.27
N LEU A 50 -14.98 35.23 -7.32
CA LEU A 50 -15.87 36.32 -6.89
C LEU A 50 -15.08 37.42 -6.16
N ASN A 51 -14.10 37.04 -5.32
CA ASN A 51 -13.24 38.00 -4.64
C ASN A 51 -12.39 38.80 -5.63
N HIS A 52 -11.85 38.12 -6.66
CA HIS A 52 -11.10 38.78 -7.72
C HIS A 52 -11.98 39.79 -8.48
N ILE A 53 -13.24 39.47 -8.78
CA ILE A 53 -14.18 40.41 -9.41
C ILE A 53 -14.47 41.62 -8.49
N ALA A 54 -14.60 41.39 -7.17
CA ALA A 54 -14.80 42.46 -6.20
C ALA A 54 -13.63 43.45 -6.18
N LEU A 55 -12.39 42.93 -6.20
CA LEU A 55 -11.16 43.71 -6.25
C LEU A 55 -10.92 44.39 -7.60
N GLN A 56 -11.27 43.75 -8.72
CA GLN A 56 -11.23 44.38 -10.05
C GLN A 56 -12.13 45.64 -10.12
N LYS A 57 -13.29 45.60 -9.47
CA LYS A 57 -14.22 46.75 -9.42
C LYS A 57 -13.78 47.83 -8.44
N LYS A 58 -13.17 47.45 -7.32
CA LYS A 58 -12.67 48.38 -6.30
C LYS A 58 -11.38 47.81 -5.70
N PRO A 59 -10.21 48.21 -6.22
CA PRO A 59 -8.91 47.66 -5.79
C PRO A 59 -8.62 47.86 -4.30
N ASN A 60 -9.02 49.01 -3.75
CA ASN A 60 -8.81 49.35 -2.34
C ASN A 60 -9.99 48.94 -1.45
N TYR A 61 -10.71 47.87 -1.81
CA TYR A 61 -11.80 47.38 -0.97
C TYR A 61 -11.26 46.48 0.15
N GLU A 62 -11.00 47.10 1.30
CA GLU A 62 -10.40 46.48 2.49
C GLU A 62 -11.03 45.13 2.86
N LYS A 63 -12.36 45.02 2.85
CA LYS A 63 -13.05 43.76 3.16
C LYS A 63 -12.75 42.63 2.18
N ALA A 64 -12.54 42.94 0.90
CA ALA A 64 -12.17 41.93 -0.10
C ALA A 64 -10.67 41.56 -0.02
N LEU A 65 -9.81 42.48 0.41
CA LEU A 65 -8.40 42.19 0.69
C LEU A 65 -8.26 41.23 1.88
N ILE A 66 -8.98 41.47 2.98
CA ILE A 66 -8.99 40.56 4.15
C ILE A 66 -9.46 39.16 3.73
N VAL A 67 -10.51 39.07 2.92
CA VAL A 67 -11.03 37.79 2.43
C VAL A 67 -10.04 37.09 1.50
N GLN A 68 -9.21 37.84 0.76
CA GLN A 68 -8.14 37.27 -0.06
C GLN A 68 -7.11 36.53 0.80
N ASP A 69 -6.73 37.11 1.94
CA ASP A 69 -5.80 36.47 2.88
C ASP A 69 -6.41 35.22 3.52
N VAL A 70 -7.70 35.28 3.90
CA VAL A 70 -8.42 34.12 4.43
C VAL A 70 -8.48 32.97 3.40
N ILE A 71 -8.73 33.30 2.14
CA ILE A 71 -8.71 32.33 1.03
C ILE A 71 -7.31 31.71 0.88
N ALA A 72 -6.26 32.52 0.95
CA ALA A 72 -4.88 32.04 0.87
C ALA A 72 -4.55 31.09 2.03
N MET A 73 -4.91 31.43 3.27
CA MET A 73 -4.72 30.57 4.43
C MET A 73 -5.47 29.23 4.29
N GLN A 74 -6.72 29.24 3.84
CA GLN A 74 -7.49 28.01 3.62
C GLN A 74 -6.88 27.13 2.52
N ARG A 75 -6.42 27.76 1.42
CA ARG A 75 -5.71 27.06 0.35
C ARG A 75 -4.45 26.38 0.87
N ASP A 76 -3.64 27.11 1.63
CA ASP A 76 -2.37 26.60 2.13
C ASP A 76 -2.60 25.50 3.19
N ALA A 77 -3.63 25.63 4.03
CA ALA A 77 -4.05 24.57 4.94
C ALA A 77 -4.49 23.31 4.20
N LEU A 78 -5.23 23.44 3.10
CA LEU A 78 -5.65 22.31 2.27
C LEU A 78 -4.42 21.62 1.63
N PHE A 79 -3.50 22.38 1.04
CA PHE A 79 -2.27 21.83 0.50
C PHE A 79 -1.39 21.17 1.56
N SER A 80 -1.28 21.77 2.74
CA SER A 80 -0.53 21.21 3.86
C SER A 80 -1.12 19.86 4.30
N ARG A 81 -2.44 19.77 4.44
CA ARG A 81 -3.13 18.50 4.75
C ARG A 81 -2.88 17.43 3.69
N LEU A 82 -3.09 17.73 2.41
CA LEU A 82 -2.85 16.77 1.33
C LEU A 82 -1.38 16.32 1.28
N THR A 83 -0.43 17.23 1.50
CA THR A 83 0.99 16.90 1.53
C THR A 83 1.33 16.02 2.73
N HIS A 84 0.71 16.29 3.89
CA HIS A 84 0.85 15.47 5.08
C HIS A 84 0.30 14.06 4.86
N ASP A 85 -0.90 13.93 4.30
CA ASP A 85 -1.53 12.63 4.01
C ASP A 85 -0.70 11.83 2.99
N ILE A 86 -0.16 12.48 1.96
CA ILE A 86 0.78 11.87 1.01
C ILE A 86 2.01 11.34 1.75
N ASN A 87 2.62 12.13 2.63
CA ASN A 87 3.81 11.70 3.38
C ASN A 87 3.51 10.52 4.31
N GLN A 88 2.37 10.54 5.01
CA GLN A 88 1.93 9.41 5.84
C GLN A 88 1.77 8.13 5.00
N GLU A 89 1.10 8.21 3.86
CA GLU A 89 0.92 7.07 2.95
C GLU A 89 2.27 6.58 2.38
N THR A 90 3.22 7.47 2.07
CA THR A 90 4.55 7.04 1.63
C THR A 90 5.33 6.29 2.72
N VAL A 91 5.23 6.71 3.97
CA VAL A 91 5.88 6.04 5.10
C VAL A 91 5.25 4.65 5.29
N ALA A 92 3.91 4.56 5.28
CA ALA A 92 3.21 3.28 5.39
C ALA A 92 3.62 2.29 4.27
N ILE A 93 3.77 2.79 3.03
CA ILE A 93 4.26 1.97 1.90
C ILE A 93 5.68 1.47 2.15
N GLN A 94 6.58 2.30 2.68
CA GLN A 94 7.96 1.90 2.99
C GLN A 94 8.00 0.82 4.07
N ASP A 95 7.24 0.98 5.14
CA ASP A 95 7.16 0.01 6.24
C ASP A 95 6.66 -1.36 5.75
N ILE A 96 5.55 -1.36 5.00
CA ILE A 96 5.00 -2.60 4.42
C ILE A 96 6.00 -3.23 3.44
N ALA A 97 6.72 -2.43 2.65
CA ALA A 97 7.72 -2.94 1.72
C ALA A 97 8.91 -3.60 2.44
N ILE A 98 9.35 -3.06 3.58
CA ILE A 98 10.40 -3.67 4.42
C ILE A 98 9.91 -5.01 4.95
N VAL A 99 8.71 -5.07 5.54
CA VAL A 99 8.12 -6.32 6.05
C VAL A 99 8.00 -7.36 4.94
N ASN A 100 7.53 -6.97 3.76
CA ASN A 100 7.39 -7.87 2.62
C ASN A 100 8.76 -8.42 2.12
N ARG A 101 9.82 -7.61 2.15
CA ARG A 101 11.19 -8.08 1.85
C ARG A 101 11.66 -9.12 2.87
N VAL A 102 11.40 -8.90 4.16
CA VAL A 102 11.75 -9.86 5.23
C VAL A 102 10.99 -11.18 5.03
N LEU A 103 9.68 -11.13 4.81
CA LEU A 103 8.86 -12.31 4.52
C LEU A 103 9.35 -13.07 3.27
N SER A 104 9.72 -12.34 2.21
CA SER A 104 10.25 -12.95 0.98
C SER A 104 11.57 -13.69 1.23
N ARG A 105 12.47 -13.13 2.05
CA ARG A 105 13.72 -13.79 2.44
C ARG A 105 13.46 -15.03 3.29
N GLN A 106 12.52 -14.97 4.23
CA GLN A 106 12.13 -16.11 5.06
C GLN A 106 11.55 -17.25 4.20
N LEU A 107 10.65 -16.92 3.26
CA LEU A 107 10.10 -17.89 2.31
C LEU A 107 11.17 -18.52 1.42
N PHE A 108 12.14 -17.74 0.96
CA PHE A 108 13.25 -18.27 0.16
C PHE A 108 14.10 -19.25 0.97
N ARG A 109 14.46 -18.91 2.21
CA ARG A 109 15.18 -19.82 3.12
C ARG A 109 14.37 -21.09 3.40
N ALA A 110 13.08 -20.96 3.69
CA ALA A 110 12.19 -22.10 3.93
C ALA A 110 12.11 -23.02 2.70
N LYS A 111 12.04 -22.46 1.48
CA LYS A 111 12.05 -23.22 0.23
C LYS A 111 13.37 -23.97 0.03
N ILE A 112 14.52 -23.35 0.29
CA ILE A 112 15.83 -24.00 0.19
C ILE A 112 15.91 -25.17 1.16
N VAL A 113 15.56 -24.96 2.43
CA VAL A 113 15.59 -26.01 3.45
C VAL A 113 14.64 -27.15 3.08
N ALA A 114 13.43 -26.83 2.61
CA ALA A 114 12.48 -27.84 2.15
C ALA A 114 13.00 -28.63 0.94
N HIS A 115 13.73 -27.98 0.02
CA HIS A 115 14.36 -28.67 -1.10
C HIS A 115 15.48 -29.60 -0.62
N PHE A 116 16.39 -29.09 0.22
CA PHE A 116 17.49 -29.88 0.78
C PHE A 116 17.00 -31.09 1.58
N ASN A 117 15.95 -30.92 2.39
CA ASN A 117 15.33 -32.02 3.14
C ASN A 117 14.72 -33.10 2.24
N LYS A 118 14.35 -32.79 0.99
CA LYS A 118 13.90 -33.83 0.05
C LYS A 118 15.05 -34.66 -0.50
N PHE A 119 16.24 -34.08 -0.66
CA PHE A 119 17.40 -34.76 -1.24
C PHE A 119 18.25 -35.53 -0.23
N LEU A 120 18.36 -35.02 1.00
CA LEU A 120 19.19 -35.63 2.05
C LEU A 120 18.92 -37.14 2.26
N PRO A 121 17.67 -37.64 2.27
CA PRO A 121 17.40 -39.06 2.47
C PRO A 121 17.92 -39.93 1.32
N TRP A 122 17.86 -39.43 0.09
CA TRP A 122 18.38 -40.14 -1.08
C TRP A 122 19.90 -40.26 -1.03
N ILE A 123 20.59 -39.19 -0.62
CA ILE A 123 22.05 -39.20 -0.44
C ILE A 123 22.45 -40.21 0.64
N LEU A 124 21.74 -40.23 1.76
CA LEU A 124 21.99 -41.18 2.85
C LEU A 124 21.72 -42.63 2.42
N LEU A 125 20.65 -42.89 1.67
CA LEU A 125 20.37 -44.22 1.11
C LEU A 125 21.47 -44.68 0.16
N PHE A 126 21.92 -43.80 -0.74
CA PHE A 126 23.01 -44.10 -1.67
C PHE A 126 24.30 -44.45 -0.93
N PHE A 127 24.68 -43.65 0.08
CA PHE A 127 25.86 -43.92 0.90
C PHE A 127 25.76 -45.24 1.68
N ASN A 128 24.56 -45.57 2.17
CA ASN A 128 24.32 -46.82 2.87
C ASN A 128 24.49 -48.05 1.94
N ILE A 129 23.96 -48.00 0.72
CA ILE A 129 24.16 -49.05 -0.29
C ILE A 129 25.65 -49.24 -0.59
N PHE A 130 26.40 -48.13 -0.70
CA PHE A 130 27.84 -48.18 -0.92
C PHE A 130 28.58 -48.87 0.23
N LEU A 131 28.19 -48.59 1.48
CA LEU A 131 28.71 -49.24 2.68
C LEU A 131 28.48 -50.77 2.66
N TYR A 132 27.29 -51.22 2.26
CA TYR A 132 26.99 -52.65 2.10
C TYR A 132 27.85 -53.32 1.02
N LEU A 133 28.05 -52.66 -0.12
CA LEU A 133 28.93 -53.15 -1.19
C LEU A 133 30.39 -53.27 -0.73
N LEU A 134 30.86 -52.28 0.03
CA LEU A 134 32.21 -52.28 0.62
C LEU A 134 32.39 -53.41 1.61
N ALA A 135 31.41 -53.63 2.50
CA ALA A 135 31.42 -54.75 3.43
C ALA A 135 31.45 -56.09 2.69
N TYR A 136 30.66 -56.25 1.62
CA TYR A 136 30.65 -57.46 0.79
C TYR A 136 32.00 -57.72 0.12
N PHE A 137 32.63 -56.69 -0.43
CA PHE A 137 33.96 -56.81 -1.04
C PHE A 137 35.02 -57.28 -0.03
N PHE A 138 35.01 -56.75 1.19
CA PHE A 138 35.90 -57.20 2.26
C PHE A 138 35.59 -58.60 2.81
N PHE A 139 34.37 -59.12 2.62
CA PHE A 139 34.04 -60.49 2.98
C PHE A 139 34.43 -61.51 1.91
N VAL A 140 34.35 -61.15 0.63
CA VAL A 140 34.51 -62.08 -0.49
C VAL A 140 35.89 -62.00 -1.13
N VAL A 141 36.50 -60.81 -1.18
CA VAL A 141 37.76 -60.55 -1.89
C VAL A 141 38.91 -60.24 -0.93
N GLY A 142 38.63 -59.49 0.15
CA GLY A 142 39.60 -59.24 1.22
C GLY A 142 39.59 -60.37 2.24
N SER A 143 40.75 -60.88 2.64
CA SER A 143 40.85 -61.99 3.61
C SER A 143 40.51 -61.59 5.06
N ASP A 144 40.08 -60.35 5.31
CA ASP A 144 39.85 -59.78 6.65
C ASP A 144 38.38 -59.81 7.05
N ALA A 145 37.94 -60.98 7.53
CA ALA A 145 36.58 -61.19 8.04
C ALA A 145 36.19 -60.22 9.17
N VAL A 146 37.17 -59.79 9.99
CA VAL A 146 36.94 -58.81 11.07
C VAL A 146 36.53 -57.44 10.49
N ALA A 147 37.22 -56.96 9.46
CA ALA A 147 36.91 -55.69 8.81
C ALA A 147 35.52 -55.73 8.14
N GLY A 148 35.19 -56.83 7.46
CA GLY A 148 33.86 -57.04 6.88
C GLY A 148 32.74 -56.99 7.93
N SER A 149 32.94 -57.64 9.09
CA SER A 149 31.94 -57.69 10.17
C SER A 149 31.71 -56.33 10.85
N LEU A 150 32.78 -55.53 11.02
CA LEU A 150 32.67 -54.17 11.57
C LEU A 150 31.93 -53.23 10.60
N LEU A 151 32.21 -53.35 9.30
CA LEU A 151 31.52 -52.57 8.27
C LEU A 151 30.03 -52.95 8.15
N SER A 152 29.68 -54.24 8.26
CA SER A 152 28.28 -54.68 8.23
C SER A 152 27.51 -54.25 9.48
N ALA A 153 28.11 -54.33 10.67
CA ALA A 153 27.53 -53.78 11.89
C ALA A 153 27.33 -52.26 11.80
N GLY A 154 28.32 -51.54 11.23
CA GLY A 154 28.21 -50.11 10.92
C GLY A 154 27.08 -49.78 9.95
N ALA A 155 26.90 -50.59 8.89
CA ALA A 155 25.82 -50.41 7.92
C ALA A 155 24.43 -50.62 8.57
N ILE A 156 24.28 -51.62 9.43
CA ILE A 156 23.05 -51.84 10.20
C ILE A 156 22.78 -50.64 11.13
N GLY A 157 23.79 -50.15 11.85
CA GLY A 157 23.66 -48.93 12.64
C GLY A 157 23.20 -47.72 11.81
N CYS A 158 23.78 -47.55 10.61
CA CYS A 158 23.37 -46.53 9.64
C CYS A 158 21.91 -46.72 9.19
N THR A 159 21.42 -47.94 8.94
CA THR A 159 20.01 -48.15 8.55
C THR A 159 19.04 -47.68 9.64
N VAL A 160 19.30 -48.01 10.91
CA VAL A 160 18.44 -47.59 12.04
C VAL A 160 18.44 -46.06 12.16
N LEU A 161 19.62 -45.44 12.02
CA LEU A 161 19.77 -43.99 12.05
C LEU A 161 19.05 -43.31 10.87
N ILE A 162 19.11 -43.89 9.67
CA ILE A 162 18.37 -43.39 8.49
C ILE A 162 16.87 -43.47 8.72
N VAL A 163 16.35 -44.58 9.25
CA VAL A 163 14.91 -44.73 9.55
C VAL A 163 14.46 -43.71 10.60
N ALA A 164 15.25 -43.49 11.65
CA ALA A 164 14.98 -42.47 12.67
C ALA A 164 14.99 -41.05 12.07
N LEU A 165 15.99 -40.73 11.25
CA LEU A 165 16.05 -39.45 10.51
C LEU A 165 14.87 -39.28 9.57
N PHE A 166 14.44 -40.32 8.86
CA PHE A 166 13.33 -40.24 7.92
C PHE A 166 12.02 -39.87 8.63
N ARG A 167 11.75 -40.48 9.80
CA ARG A 167 10.59 -40.13 10.63
C ARG A 167 10.66 -38.68 11.10
N PHE A 168 11.80 -38.26 11.64
CA PHE A 168 12.02 -36.89 12.10
C PHE A 168 11.89 -35.86 10.97
N MET A 169 12.43 -36.17 9.79
CA MET A 169 12.35 -35.31 8.61
C MET A 169 10.93 -35.20 8.05
N ASN A 170 10.13 -36.27 8.12
CA ASN A 170 8.75 -36.24 7.69
C ASN A 170 7.91 -35.29 8.56
N ASP A 171 8.09 -35.36 9.89
CA ASP A 171 7.45 -34.43 10.83
C ASP A 171 7.88 -32.98 10.60
N LEU A 172 9.18 -32.75 10.37
CA LEU A 172 9.71 -31.44 10.00
C LEU A 172 9.15 -30.94 8.67
N GLN A 173 8.98 -31.81 7.68
CA GLN A 173 8.43 -31.45 6.37
C GLN A 173 6.98 -31.00 6.48
N ILE A 174 6.17 -31.67 7.30
CA ILE A 174 4.78 -31.27 7.56
C ILE A 174 4.76 -29.88 8.21
N ARG A 175 5.54 -29.67 9.27
CA ARG A 175 5.63 -28.36 9.96
C ARG A 175 6.10 -27.24 9.02
N ASN A 176 7.17 -27.48 8.26
CA ASN A 176 7.70 -26.52 7.31
C ASN A 176 6.70 -26.20 6.20
N SER A 177 5.91 -27.18 5.76
CA SER A 177 4.87 -26.96 4.73
C SER A 177 3.72 -26.08 5.24
N LEU A 178 3.34 -26.22 6.50
CA LEU A 178 2.35 -25.36 7.15
C LEU A 178 2.89 -23.94 7.32
N GLN A 179 4.09 -23.78 7.86
CA GLN A 179 4.75 -22.48 7.98
C GLN A 179 4.93 -21.80 6.62
N GLN A 180 5.28 -22.55 5.57
CA GLN A 180 5.40 -21.99 4.23
C GLN A 180 4.05 -21.50 3.69
N LYS A 181 2.96 -22.22 3.97
CA LYS A 181 1.61 -21.78 3.62
C LYS A 181 1.26 -20.49 4.36
N GLU A 182 1.44 -20.45 5.68
CA GLU A 182 1.18 -19.27 6.53
C GLU A 182 1.98 -18.05 6.06
N LEU A 183 3.28 -18.21 5.83
CA LEU A 183 4.15 -17.14 5.32
C LEU A 183 3.72 -16.68 3.93
N SER A 184 3.29 -17.60 3.05
CA SER A 184 2.82 -17.24 1.71
C SER A 184 1.48 -16.49 1.76
N THR A 185 0.59 -16.84 2.67
CA THR A 185 -0.68 -16.13 2.88
C THR A 185 -0.44 -14.75 3.49
N ALA A 186 0.47 -14.64 4.45
CA ALA A 186 0.89 -13.36 5.03
C ALA A 186 1.53 -12.45 3.97
N GLN A 187 2.40 -13.00 3.12
CA GLN A 187 3.01 -12.27 2.01
C GLN A 187 1.95 -11.75 1.02
N ARG A 188 0.96 -12.59 0.65
CA ARG A 188 -0.13 -12.17 -0.24
C ARG A 188 -0.99 -11.07 0.37
N SER A 189 -1.35 -11.21 1.65
CA SER A 189 -2.10 -10.19 2.39
C SER A 189 -1.35 -8.86 2.43
N LYS A 190 -0.06 -8.87 2.79
CA LYS A 190 0.78 -7.65 2.81
C LYS A 190 1.01 -7.06 1.42
N ALA A 191 1.10 -7.88 0.38
CA ALA A 191 1.19 -7.40 -1.00
C ALA A 191 -0.12 -6.72 -1.46
N GLN A 192 -1.28 -7.24 -1.05
CA GLN A 192 -2.57 -6.59 -1.30
C GLN A 192 -2.68 -5.25 -0.56
N GLU A 193 -2.29 -5.21 0.72
CA GLU A 193 -2.25 -3.99 1.53
C GLU A 193 -1.35 -2.93 0.88
N LEU A 194 -0.14 -3.31 0.44
CA LEU A 194 0.77 -2.44 -0.31
C LEU A 194 0.11 -1.85 -1.57
N ASN A 195 -0.64 -2.66 -2.31
CA ASN A 195 -1.32 -2.22 -3.52
C ASN A 195 -2.46 -1.24 -3.22
N LEU A 196 -3.17 -1.40 -2.09
CA LEU A 196 -4.19 -0.46 -1.63
C LEU A 196 -3.57 0.89 -1.27
N HIS A 197 -2.51 0.91 -0.47
CA HIS A 197 -1.79 2.15 -0.13
C HIS A 197 -1.22 2.85 -1.37
N LYS A 198 -0.65 2.11 -2.33
CA LYS A 198 -0.20 2.67 -3.61
C LYS A 198 -1.34 3.25 -4.46
N ARG A 199 -2.57 2.74 -4.35
CA ARG A 199 -3.74 3.33 -5.04
C ARG A 199 -4.14 4.64 -4.35
N ARG A 200 -4.28 4.63 -3.03
CA ARG A 200 -4.57 5.84 -2.23
C ARG A 200 -3.55 6.94 -2.45
N LEU A 201 -2.25 6.61 -2.45
CA LEU A 201 -1.20 7.59 -2.75
C LEU A 201 -1.40 8.26 -4.11
N ARG A 202 -1.74 7.48 -5.15
CA ARG A 202 -2.01 8.02 -6.50
C ARG A 202 -3.25 8.90 -6.52
N GLU A 203 -4.30 8.52 -5.78
CA GLU A 203 -5.51 9.32 -5.63
C GLU A 203 -5.20 10.66 -4.94
N LEU A 204 -4.45 10.65 -3.84
CA LEU A 204 -4.04 11.87 -3.14
C LEU A 204 -3.14 12.77 -4.01
N GLN A 205 -2.20 12.20 -4.76
CA GLN A 205 -1.37 12.94 -5.71
C GLN A 205 -2.20 13.55 -6.84
N SER A 206 -3.20 12.81 -7.33
CA SER A 206 -4.15 13.32 -8.32
C SER A 206 -4.98 14.47 -7.74
N GLN A 207 -5.51 14.33 -6.53
CA GLN A 207 -6.26 15.37 -5.83
C GLN A 207 -5.40 16.62 -5.59
N LEU A 208 -4.15 16.47 -5.17
CA LEU A 208 -3.20 17.58 -5.02
C LEU A 208 -3.02 18.32 -6.36
N THR A 209 -2.81 17.58 -7.44
CA THR A 209 -2.60 18.14 -8.78
C THR A 209 -3.86 18.86 -9.28
N GLN A 210 -5.03 18.26 -9.11
CA GLN A 210 -6.31 18.87 -9.45
C GLN A 210 -6.56 20.13 -8.63
N THR A 211 -6.28 20.09 -7.33
CA THR A 211 -6.47 21.25 -6.44
C THR A 211 -5.51 22.38 -6.80
N ARG A 212 -4.25 22.07 -7.13
CA ARG A 212 -3.30 23.06 -7.67
C ARG A 212 -3.82 23.70 -8.95
N TYR A 213 -4.37 22.93 -9.87
CA TYR A 213 -4.93 23.46 -11.12
C TYR A 213 -6.17 24.33 -10.86
N GLN A 214 -7.10 23.88 -10.03
CA GLN A 214 -8.35 24.58 -9.73
C GLN A 214 -8.13 25.91 -8.99
N LEU A 215 -7.05 26.03 -8.21
CA LEU A 215 -6.75 27.19 -7.36
C LEU A 215 -5.62 28.09 -7.92
N ARG A 216 -5.18 27.90 -9.17
CA ARG A 216 -4.13 28.71 -9.83
C ARG A 216 -4.65 30.01 -10.46
N ILE A 217 -5.76 30.57 -9.98
CA ILE A 217 -6.37 31.81 -10.47
C ILE A 217 -6.03 32.93 -9.48
#